data_AF-A0A924E741-F1
#
_entry.id   AF-A0A924E741-F1
#
_cell.length_a   1.000
_cell.length_b   1.000
_cell.length_c   1.000
_cell.angle_alpha   90.00
_cell.angle_beta   90.00
_cell.angle_gamma   90.00
#
_symmetry.space_group_name_H-M   'P 1'
#
loop_
_entity.id
_entity.type
_entity.pdbx_description
1 polymer ?
#
loop_
_entity_poly.entity_id
_entity_poly.type
_entity_poly.pdbx_seq_one_letter_code
_entity_poly.pdbx_strand_id
1 'polypeptide(L)'
;GSSGSVTPVASTSDASGLVSIVVFSGTIPGPIKVRAALVSTPLVFAESQNLTVASGPPSQRFMSLSVQTFNIEGSNLDGTSTQVTVRIADRQGNPVQDGTVINFTAEGGQVAPSCTTLQVLGISQCSVNFISQNPRPIDGRVSVLAYTEGTQDYIDVNGNNKYDAGIDTLIPVGDAYRDDNENGVYDALLGEFVISRGGTDACLGSGGQFPSVANTCDGKLSTTVRQQAIILFSSTKPRLQLVSKSSTSVSFFLRSFDNSLLPMPAGTTVTASAIDSTLSNNLTCSVLLSPASPVPNVSPTNNPLSDLATFHSIGLAGCGAGDGVIIEVTSPSGLKSTASLIL
;
A
#
# COMPACT_ATOMS: atom_id res chain seq x y z
N GLY A 1 -27.27 -14.01 22.87
CA GLY A 1 -26.66 -13.39 24.06
C GLY A 1 -26.56 -11.89 23.82
N SER A 2 -26.70 -11.09 24.86
CA SER A 2 -26.36 -9.66 24.83
C SER A 2 -24.83 -9.50 24.88
N SER A 3 -24.27 -8.47 24.24
CA SER A 3 -22.87 -8.07 24.44
C SER A 3 -22.61 -7.80 25.93
N GLY A 4 -21.50 -8.32 26.49
CA GLY A 4 -21.16 -8.11 27.90
C GLY A 4 -22.13 -8.72 28.92
N SER A 5 -22.89 -9.76 28.55
CA SER A 5 -23.89 -10.37 29.43
C SER A 5 -23.25 -10.95 30.71
N VAL A 6 -23.60 -10.39 31.86
CA VAL A 6 -23.25 -10.90 33.21
C VAL A 6 -24.26 -11.92 33.76
N THR A 7 -25.29 -12.26 32.97
CA THR A 7 -26.34 -13.19 33.39
C THR A 7 -25.81 -14.62 33.45
N PRO A 8 -26.04 -15.36 34.55
CA PRO A 8 -25.65 -16.76 34.65
C PRO A 8 -26.32 -17.61 33.57
N VAL A 9 -25.53 -18.43 32.88
CA VAL A 9 -26.01 -19.44 31.92
C VAL A 9 -25.87 -20.81 32.55
N ALA A 10 -26.96 -21.58 32.62
CA ALA A 10 -26.94 -22.96 33.07
C ALA A 10 -26.80 -23.91 31.87
N SER A 11 -25.88 -24.87 31.95
CA SER A 11 -25.72 -25.94 30.96
C SER A 11 -25.40 -27.26 31.67
N THR A 12 -25.88 -28.36 31.11
CA THR A 12 -25.59 -29.72 31.60
C THR A 12 -24.27 -30.20 30.97
N SER A 13 -23.42 -30.86 31.76
CA SER A 13 -22.20 -31.48 31.25
C SER A 13 -22.50 -32.69 30.38
N ASP A 14 -21.61 -32.98 29.43
CA ASP A 14 -21.66 -34.22 28.67
C ASP A 14 -21.19 -35.44 29.49
N ALA A 15 -21.17 -36.61 28.86
CA ALA A 15 -20.75 -37.87 29.48
C ALA A 15 -19.27 -37.89 29.93
N SER A 16 -18.46 -36.93 29.48
CA SER A 16 -17.06 -36.74 29.90
C SER A 16 -16.89 -35.64 30.95
N GLY A 17 -17.98 -35.01 31.41
CA GLY A 17 -17.95 -33.92 32.38
C GLY A 17 -17.59 -32.56 31.77
N LEU A 18 -17.59 -32.42 30.45
CA LEU A 18 -17.28 -31.16 29.77
C LEU A 18 -18.55 -30.33 29.56
N VAL A 19 -18.40 -29.00 29.70
CA VAL A 19 -19.44 -28.01 29.43
C VAL A 19 -18.84 -26.96 28.49
N SER A 20 -19.54 -26.63 27.41
CA SER A 20 -19.16 -25.55 26.50
C SER A 20 -20.16 -24.41 26.60
N ILE A 21 -19.67 -23.19 26.71
CA ILE A 21 -20.49 -21.97 26.68
C ILE A 21 -19.92 -20.99 25.65
N VAL A 22 -20.79 -20.22 25.02
CA VAL A 22 -20.38 -19.12 24.15
C VAL A 22 -20.35 -17.83 24.98
N VAL A 23 -19.18 -17.22 25.11
CA VAL A 23 -19.01 -15.92 25.77
C VAL A 23 -19.03 -14.83 24.70
N PHE A 24 -19.93 -13.86 24.84
CA PHE A 24 -19.97 -12.69 23.98
C PHE A 24 -19.17 -11.57 24.62
N SER A 25 -18.21 -11.02 23.88
CA SER A 25 -17.43 -9.86 24.30
C SER A 25 -18.33 -8.67 24.65
N GLY A 26 -17.87 -7.86 25.61
CA GLY A 26 -18.37 -6.50 25.80
C GLY A 26 -17.83 -5.55 24.73
N THR A 27 -18.24 -4.29 24.79
CA THR A 27 -17.81 -3.24 23.85
C THR A 27 -16.53 -2.53 24.30
N ILE A 28 -16.09 -2.72 25.55
CA ILE A 28 -14.89 -2.11 26.11
C ILE A 28 -13.78 -3.17 26.19
N PRO A 29 -12.58 -2.92 25.63
CA PRO A 29 -11.45 -3.81 25.79
C PRO A 29 -11.07 -3.99 27.27
N GLY A 30 -10.90 -5.23 27.70
CA GLY A 30 -10.57 -5.52 29.08
C GLY A 30 -10.47 -7.01 29.41
N PRO A 31 -9.92 -7.34 30.59
CA PRO A 31 -9.90 -8.70 31.08
C PRO A 31 -11.31 -9.14 31.47
N ILE A 32 -11.70 -10.32 30.99
CA ILE A 32 -12.92 -11.03 31.34
C ILE A 32 -12.53 -12.26 32.19
N LYS A 33 -13.31 -12.52 33.23
CA LYS A 33 -13.27 -13.77 33.99
C LYS A 33 -14.59 -14.51 33.82
N VAL A 34 -14.49 -15.76 33.40
CA VAL A 34 -15.60 -16.72 33.40
C VAL A 34 -15.52 -17.53 34.68
N ARG A 35 -16.57 -17.50 35.49
CA ARG A 35 -16.71 -18.34 36.68
C ARG A 35 -17.73 -19.44 36.39
N ALA A 36 -17.30 -20.68 36.40
CA ALA A 36 -18.17 -21.85 36.32
C ALA A 36 -18.36 -22.43 37.72
N ALA A 37 -19.60 -22.68 38.13
CA ALA A 37 -19.94 -23.28 39.43
C ALA A 37 -21.01 -24.35 39.26
N LEU A 38 -21.00 -25.37 40.12
CA LEU A 38 -22.06 -26.37 40.14
C LEU A 38 -23.37 -25.76 40.64
N VAL A 39 -24.47 -25.97 39.91
CA VAL A 39 -25.80 -25.46 40.29
C VAL A 39 -26.24 -25.98 41.67
N SER A 40 -25.95 -27.25 41.96
CA SER A 40 -26.27 -27.89 43.24
C SER A 40 -25.34 -27.49 44.38
N THR A 41 -24.10 -27.08 44.07
CA THR A 41 -23.08 -26.72 45.07
C THR A 41 -22.24 -25.53 44.58
N PRO A 42 -22.72 -24.28 44.72
CA PRO A 42 -22.05 -23.09 44.17
C PRO A 42 -20.66 -22.79 44.75
N LEU A 43 -20.31 -23.42 45.88
CA LEU A 43 -18.98 -23.34 46.51
C LEU A 43 -17.92 -24.17 45.75
N VAL A 44 -18.33 -25.10 44.90
CA VAL A 44 -17.44 -25.80 43.96
C VAL A 44 -17.45 -25.01 42.66
N PHE A 45 -16.36 -24.26 42.43
CA PHE A 45 -16.24 -23.42 41.25
C PHE A 45 -14.82 -23.46 40.66
N ALA A 46 -14.75 -23.12 39.38
CA ALA A 46 -13.51 -22.85 38.66
C ALA A 46 -13.61 -21.47 38.00
N GLU A 47 -12.51 -20.73 37.99
CA GLU A 47 -12.40 -19.45 37.28
C GLU A 47 -11.44 -19.60 36.11
N SER A 48 -11.78 -19.02 34.96
CA SER A 48 -10.85 -18.85 33.86
C SER A 48 -9.75 -17.87 34.27
N GLN A 49 -8.52 -18.15 33.89
CA GLN A 49 -7.42 -17.20 33.98
C GLN A 49 -7.33 -16.41 32.66
N ASN A 50 -7.29 -15.07 32.74
CA ASN A 50 -6.92 -14.15 31.66
C ASN A 50 -7.62 -14.32 30.29
N LEU A 51 -8.95 -14.27 30.22
CA LEU A 51 -9.62 -14.05 28.95
C LEU A 51 -9.56 -12.55 28.64
N THR A 52 -9.06 -12.12 27.49
CA THR A 52 -9.08 -10.69 27.12
C THR A 52 -9.89 -10.51 25.85
N VAL A 53 -10.81 -9.55 25.87
CA VAL A 53 -11.44 -9.04 24.65
C VAL A 53 -10.63 -7.81 24.30
N ALA A 54 -9.77 -7.94 23.30
CA ALA A 54 -8.81 -6.90 22.94
C ALA A 54 -8.91 -6.45 21.48
N SER A 55 -9.80 -7.03 20.68
CA SER A 55 -9.79 -6.90 19.23
C SER A 55 -11.21 -6.84 18.67
N GLY A 56 -11.54 -5.72 18.04
CA GLY A 56 -12.73 -5.55 17.21
C GLY A 56 -12.51 -5.98 15.75
N PRO A 57 -13.57 -5.91 14.91
CA PRO A 57 -13.43 -6.12 13.48
C PRO A 57 -12.51 -5.05 12.85
N PRO A 58 -11.95 -5.31 11.66
CA PRO A 58 -11.22 -4.30 10.91
C PRO A 58 -11.99 -2.98 10.77
N SER A 59 -11.32 -1.86 10.95
CA SER A 59 -11.90 -0.53 10.76
C SER A 59 -11.29 0.16 9.54
N GLN A 60 -12.15 0.77 8.71
CA GLN A 60 -11.74 1.51 7.52
C GLN A 60 -10.72 2.61 7.85
N ARG A 61 -10.84 3.24 9.02
CA ARG A 61 -9.94 4.31 9.47
C ARG A 61 -8.52 3.82 9.78
N PHE A 62 -8.37 2.56 10.20
CA PHE A 62 -7.10 2.02 10.70
C PHE A 62 -6.47 0.98 9.76
N MET A 63 -6.86 0.99 8.48
CA MET A 63 -6.18 0.22 7.44
C MET A 63 -5.15 1.09 6.72
N SER A 64 -3.96 0.55 6.49
CA SER A 64 -2.92 1.13 5.64
C SER A 64 -2.35 0.07 4.70
N LEU A 65 -1.96 0.50 3.50
CA LEU A 65 -1.31 -0.33 2.49
C LEU A 65 0.04 0.29 2.14
N SER A 66 1.08 -0.52 2.15
CA SER A 66 2.45 -0.10 1.87
C SER A 66 3.08 -0.99 0.79
N VAL A 67 3.93 -0.38 -0.04
CA VAL A 67 4.68 -1.07 -1.09
C VAL A 67 6.16 -0.96 -0.76
N GLN A 68 6.89 -2.07 -0.85
CA GLN A 68 8.32 -2.10 -0.54
C GLN A 68 9.15 -1.28 -1.53
N THR A 69 8.93 -1.51 -2.83
CA THR A 69 9.54 -0.77 -3.94
C THR A 69 8.44 -0.34 -4.90
N PHE A 70 8.30 0.97 -5.12
CA PHE A 70 7.29 1.56 -5.98
C PHE A 70 7.69 1.50 -7.46
N ASN A 71 8.84 2.04 -7.83
CA ASN A 71 9.39 2.02 -9.19
C ASN A 71 10.16 0.73 -9.47
N ILE A 72 9.44 -0.33 -9.83
CA ILE A 72 10.03 -1.60 -10.23
C ILE A 72 10.35 -1.62 -11.73
N GLU A 73 11.29 -2.45 -12.13
CA GLU A 73 11.59 -2.72 -13.55
C GLU A 73 10.53 -3.63 -14.16
N GLY A 74 9.35 -3.06 -14.46
CA GLY A 74 8.16 -3.81 -14.86
C GLY A 74 7.62 -3.50 -16.26
N SER A 75 8.04 -2.39 -16.89
CA SER A 75 7.43 -1.96 -18.16
C SER A 75 7.69 -2.93 -19.31
N ASN A 76 8.89 -3.53 -19.34
CA ASN A 76 9.33 -4.40 -20.45
C ASN A 76 9.83 -5.76 -19.99
N LEU A 77 9.75 -6.04 -18.69
CA LEU A 77 10.31 -7.22 -18.06
C LEU A 77 9.25 -7.89 -17.18
N ASP A 78 9.09 -9.20 -17.35
CA ASP A 78 8.29 -10.03 -16.45
C ASP A 78 9.16 -10.50 -15.28
N GLY A 79 8.55 -10.74 -14.13
CA GLY A 79 9.21 -11.40 -13.01
C GLY A 79 9.82 -10.47 -11.97
N THR A 80 9.87 -9.15 -12.21
CA THR A 80 10.33 -8.19 -11.20
C THR A 80 9.30 -8.09 -10.08
N SER A 81 9.73 -8.31 -8.84
CA SER A 81 8.87 -8.45 -7.67
C SER A 81 9.00 -7.28 -6.69
N THR A 82 7.90 -6.98 -5.97
CA THR A 82 7.86 -6.08 -4.83
C THR A 82 6.87 -6.61 -3.81
N GLN A 83 7.11 -6.38 -2.52
CA GLN A 83 6.18 -6.79 -1.47
C GLN A 83 5.15 -5.70 -1.20
N VAL A 84 3.89 -6.12 -1.06
CA VAL A 84 2.77 -5.28 -0.64
C VAL A 84 2.36 -5.72 0.77
N THR A 85 2.31 -4.78 1.71
CA THR A 85 2.03 -5.05 3.12
C THR A 85 0.87 -4.20 3.62
N VAL A 86 -0.14 -4.87 4.17
CA VAL A 86 -1.24 -4.26 4.90
C VAL A 86 -0.95 -4.25 6.39
N ARG A 87 -1.24 -3.13 7.05
CA ARG A 87 -1.43 -3.06 8.50
C ARG A 87 -2.84 -2.60 8.77
N ILE A 88 -3.53 -3.29 9.67
CA ILE A 88 -4.96 -3.08 9.89
C ILE A 88 -5.28 -3.24 11.36
N ALA A 89 -6.16 -2.39 11.89
CA ALA A 89 -6.56 -2.41 13.29
C ALA A 89 -8.09 -2.26 13.42
N ASP A 90 -8.61 -2.47 14.62
CA ASP A 90 -9.98 -2.09 14.95
C ASP A 90 -10.13 -0.57 15.12
N ARG A 91 -11.35 -0.10 15.43
CA ARG A 91 -11.64 1.33 15.60
C ARG A 91 -10.93 1.98 16.79
N GLN A 92 -10.41 1.20 17.73
CA GLN A 92 -9.63 1.69 18.86
C GLN A 92 -8.11 1.62 18.60
N GLY A 93 -7.70 1.16 17.41
CA GLY A 93 -6.29 0.98 17.05
C GLY A 93 -5.67 -0.28 17.62
N ASN A 94 -6.46 -1.21 18.18
CA ASN A 94 -5.94 -2.50 18.62
C ASN A 94 -5.78 -3.44 17.43
N PRO A 95 -4.82 -4.37 17.47
CA PRO A 95 -4.63 -5.31 16.38
C PRO A 95 -5.87 -6.17 16.15
N VAL A 96 -6.16 -6.46 14.88
CA VAL A 96 -7.17 -7.46 14.51
C VAL A 96 -6.67 -8.86 14.84
N GLN A 97 -7.59 -9.82 14.99
CA GLN A 97 -7.24 -11.21 15.28
C GLN A 97 -6.42 -11.84 14.15
N ASP A 98 -5.52 -12.76 14.52
CA ASP A 98 -4.81 -13.61 13.56
C ASP A 98 -5.82 -14.41 12.72
N GLY A 99 -5.51 -14.60 11.44
CA GLY A 99 -6.40 -15.29 10.51
C GLY A 99 -7.44 -14.41 9.81
N THR A 100 -7.48 -13.09 10.09
CA THR A 100 -8.31 -12.16 9.32
C THR A 100 -7.81 -12.13 7.88
N VAL A 101 -8.66 -12.50 6.92
CA VAL A 101 -8.30 -12.59 5.51
C VAL A 101 -8.37 -11.21 4.85
N ILE A 102 -7.31 -10.84 4.15
CA ILE A 102 -7.24 -9.63 3.31
C ILE A 102 -7.05 -10.07 1.87
N ASN A 103 -7.93 -9.58 1.00
CA ASN A 103 -7.92 -9.89 -0.43
C ASN A 103 -7.24 -8.76 -1.21
N PHE A 104 -6.67 -9.10 -2.36
CA PHE A 104 -5.99 -8.16 -3.23
C PHE A 104 -6.45 -8.32 -4.68
N THR A 105 -6.56 -7.20 -5.38
CA THR A 105 -6.69 -7.18 -6.84
C THR A 105 -5.73 -6.13 -7.41
N ALA A 106 -5.30 -6.33 -8.64
CA ALA A 106 -4.47 -5.38 -9.37
C ALA A 106 -4.97 -5.23 -10.80
N GLU A 107 -4.82 -4.05 -11.39
CA GLU A 107 -5.16 -3.81 -12.80
C GLU A 107 -4.09 -4.35 -13.76
N GLY A 108 -2.86 -4.51 -13.27
CA GLY A 108 -1.69 -4.94 -14.02
C GLY A 108 -0.78 -5.83 -13.20
N GLY A 109 0.10 -6.58 -13.88
CA GLY A 109 0.94 -7.59 -13.24
C GLY A 109 0.12 -8.69 -12.55
N GLN A 110 0.68 -9.26 -11.49
CA GLN A 110 0.00 -10.24 -10.65
C GLN A 110 0.32 -9.98 -9.18
N VAL A 111 -0.74 -9.81 -8.38
CA VAL A 111 -0.67 -9.80 -6.92
C VAL A 111 -1.16 -11.14 -6.39
N ALA A 112 -0.54 -11.65 -5.31
CA ALA A 112 -1.10 -12.83 -4.65
C ALA A 112 -2.51 -12.49 -4.13
N PRO A 113 -3.50 -13.38 -4.31
CA PRO A 113 -4.92 -13.03 -4.19
C PRO A 113 -5.36 -12.68 -2.77
N SER A 114 -4.69 -13.24 -1.77
CA SER A 114 -4.99 -12.96 -0.36
C SER A 114 -3.82 -13.30 0.56
N CYS A 115 -3.89 -12.78 1.78
CA CYS A 115 -3.11 -13.24 2.90
C CYS A 115 -3.97 -13.22 4.18
N THR A 116 -3.49 -13.86 5.24
CA THR A 116 -4.09 -13.82 6.58
C THR A 116 -3.25 -12.97 7.51
N THR A 117 -3.88 -12.13 8.33
CA THR A 117 -3.17 -11.34 9.33
C THR A 117 -2.45 -12.21 10.35
N LEU A 118 -1.27 -11.75 10.75
CA LEU A 118 -0.55 -12.22 11.92
C LEU A 118 -0.17 -11.00 12.78
N GLN A 119 -0.26 -11.15 14.10
CA GLN A 119 0.23 -10.16 15.05
C GLN A 119 1.74 -10.32 15.26
N VAL A 120 2.50 -9.37 14.73
CA VAL A 120 3.96 -9.30 14.90
C VAL A 120 4.27 -8.14 15.82
N LEU A 121 4.85 -8.43 16.99
CA LEU A 121 5.16 -7.43 18.01
C LEU A 121 3.93 -6.60 18.44
N GLY A 122 2.75 -7.25 18.49
CA GLY A 122 1.48 -6.59 18.85
C GLY A 122 0.82 -5.79 17.73
N ILE A 123 1.35 -5.86 16.50
CA ILE A 123 0.79 -5.19 15.31
C ILE A 123 0.26 -6.24 14.34
N SER A 124 -1.02 -6.16 14.00
CA SER A 124 -1.61 -7.02 12.96
C SER A 124 -1.22 -6.54 11.57
N GLN A 125 -0.56 -7.43 10.85
CA GLN A 125 -0.06 -7.17 9.50
C GLN A 125 -0.19 -8.39 8.61
N CYS A 126 -0.18 -8.16 7.30
CA CYS A 126 -0.38 -9.16 6.27
C CYS A 126 0.38 -8.73 5.01
N SER A 127 1.20 -9.62 4.45
CA SER A 127 2.02 -9.29 3.27
C SER A 127 1.80 -10.28 2.14
N VAL A 128 1.77 -9.76 0.91
CA VAL A 128 1.72 -10.52 -0.34
C VAL A 128 2.83 -10.06 -1.28
N ASN A 129 3.25 -10.94 -2.18
CA ASN A 129 4.12 -10.55 -3.28
C ASN A 129 3.29 -10.01 -4.45
N PHE A 130 3.82 -8.99 -5.09
CA PHE A 130 3.41 -8.53 -6.40
C PHE A 130 4.53 -8.82 -7.40
N ILE A 131 4.19 -9.26 -8.61
CA ILE A 131 5.14 -9.52 -9.67
C ILE A 131 4.69 -8.84 -10.98
N SER A 132 5.64 -8.22 -11.68
CA SER A 132 5.40 -7.63 -12.99
C SER A 132 5.15 -8.72 -14.04
N GLN A 133 4.09 -8.53 -14.82
CA GLN A 133 3.71 -9.33 -15.99
C GLN A 133 2.59 -8.60 -16.74
N ASN A 134 2.03 -9.22 -17.79
CA ASN A 134 0.82 -8.70 -18.44
C ASN A 134 -0.43 -8.86 -17.55
N PRO A 135 -1.41 -7.95 -17.64
CA PRO A 135 -1.41 -6.72 -18.46
C PRO A 135 -0.54 -5.60 -17.88
N ARG A 136 -0.12 -4.68 -18.74
CA ARG A 136 0.67 -3.49 -18.39
C ARG A 136 -0.12 -2.24 -18.75
N PRO A 137 -0.56 -1.43 -17.78
CA PRO A 137 -1.24 -0.17 -18.04
C PRO A 137 -0.38 0.75 -18.90
N ILE A 138 -1.03 1.50 -19.80
CA ILE A 138 -0.34 2.34 -20.81
C ILE A 138 0.44 3.48 -20.16
N ASP A 139 -0.03 3.98 -19.03
CA ASP A 139 0.65 4.99 -18.22
C ASP A 139 1.74 4.38 -17.32
N GLY A 140 1.93 3.06 -17.33
CA GLY A 140 2.91 2.38 -16.50
C GLY A 140 2.63 2.51 -14.99
N ARG A 141 1.40 2.83 -14.60
CA ARG A 141 0.97 2.91 -13.20
C ARG A 141 0.03 1.75 -12.93
N VAL A 142 0.23 1.05 -11.82
CA VAL A 142 -0.52 -0.16 -11.49
C VAL A 142 -1.15 0.00 -10.13
N SER A 143 -2.46 0.16 -10.14
CA SER A 143 -3.34 0.18 -8.98
C SER A 143 -3.48 -1.22 -8.39
N VAL A 144 -3.21 -1.31 -7.09
CA VAL A 144 -3.43 -2.50 -6.26
C VAL A 144 -4.39 -2.14 -5.15
N LEU A 145 -5.56 -2.78 -5.14
CA LEU A 145 -6.57 -2.63 -4.09
C LEU A 145 -6.46 -3.79 -3.10
N ALA A 146 -6.26 -3.47 -1.83
CA ALA A 146 -6.39 -4.41 -0.72
C ALA A 146 -7.72 -4.18 -0.02
N TYR A 147 -8.45 -5.25 0.31
CA TYR A 147 -9.76 -5.13 0.95
C TYR A 147 -10.14 -6.32 1.85
N THR A 148 -11.00 -6.07 2.83
CA THR A 148 -11.57 -7.08 3.73
C THR A 148 -12.93 -6.63 4.27
N GLU A 149 -13.69 -7.55 4.85
CA GLU A 149 -14.92 -7.18 5.56
C GLU A 149 -14.58 -6.51 6.91
N GLY A 150 -15.29 -5.43 7.22
CA GLY A 150 -15.06 -4.70 8.46
C GLY A 150 -16.12 -3.63 8.70
N THR A 151 -15.68 -2.52 9.29
CA THR A 151 -16.58 -1.46 9.75
C THR A 151 -16.17 -0.09 9.20
N GLN A 152 -17.18 0.72 8.91
CA GLN A 152 -17.04 2.16 8.68
C GLN A 152 -16.61 2.84 9.99
N ASP A 153 -16.09 4.06 9.90
CA ASP A 153 -15.91 4.88 11.09
C ASP A 153 -17.24 5.53 11.49
N TYR A 154 -17.36 5.90 12.76
CA TYR A 154 -18.48 6.67 13.28
C TYR A 154 -17.98 7.62 14.36
N ILE A 155 -18.83 8.53 14.81
CA ILE A 155 -18.61 9.33 16.02
C ILE A 155 -19.53 8.73 17.08
N ASP A 156 -18.93 8.24 18.15
CA ASP A 156 -19.66 7.72 19.31
C ASP A 156 -20.08 8.90 20.19
N VAL A 157 -21.36 9.25 20.13
CA VAL A 157 -21.93 10.43 20.79
C VAL A 157 -22.26 10.12 22.25
N ASN A 158 -22.69 8.89 22.54
CA ASN A 158 -23.13 8.50 23.88
C ASN A 158 -22.01 7.86 24.74
N GLY A 159 -20.85 7.59 24.14
CA GLY A 159 -19.64 7.12 24.80
C GLY A 159 -19.67 5.65 25.23
N ASN A 160 -20.53 4.83 24.64
CA ASN A 160 -20.68 3.41 25.02
C ASN A 160 -19.81 2.44 24.19
N ASN A 161 -19.00 2.98 23.28
CA ASN A 161 -18.11 2.29 22.36
C ASN A 161 -18.82 1.26 21.45
N LYS A 162 -20.09 1.53 21.12
CA LYS A 162 -20.91 0.73 20.24
C LYS A 162 -21.63 1.68 19.29
N TYR A 163 -21.79 1.26 18.04
CA TYR A 163 -22.63 2.02 17.11
C TYR A 163 -24.10 1.81 17.46
N ASP A 164 -24.77 2.87 17.87
CA ASP A 164 -26.21 2.94 18.04
C ASP A 164 -26.83 3.86 16.97
N ALA A 165 -27.49 3.22 16.00
CA ALA A 165 -28.15 3.93 14.90
C ALA A 165 -29.16 4.96 15.41
N GLY A 166 -29.06 6.19 14.90
CA GLY A 166 -29.91 7.32 15.30
C GLY A 166 -29.42 8.07 16.56
N ILE A 167 -28.41 7.57 17.26
CA ILE A 167 -27.70 8.29 18.32
C ILE A 167 -26.32 8.72 17.81
N ASP A 168 -25.59 7.78 17.22
CA ASP A 168 -24.25 8.02 16.70
C ASP A 168 -24.25 8.53 15.27
N THR A 169 -23.17 9.21 14.91
CA THR A 169 -22.98 9.74 13.54
C THR A 169 -22.07 8.82 12.76
N LEU A 170 -22.61 8.07 11.81
CA LEU A 170 -21.83 7.26 10.87
C LEU A 170 -21.03 8.18 9.94
N ILE A 171 -19.79 7.80 9.63
CA ILE A 171 -19.01 8.43 8.56
C ILE A 171 -19.19 7.53 7.33
N PRO A 172 -20.11 7.88 6.42
CA PRO A 172 -20.58 6.97 5.39
C PRO A 172 -19.49 6.70 4.35
N VAL A 173 -19.34 5.43 3.99
CA VAL A 173 -18.44 4.96 2.94
C VAL A 173 -19.23 4.10 1.97
N GLY A 174 -19.14 4.43 0.68
CA GLY A 174 -19.82 3.69 -0.39
C GLY A 174 -19.07 2.43 -0.80
N ASP A 175 -19.52 1.83 -1.90
CA ASP A 175 -18.92 0.63 -2.47
C ASP A 175 -17.42 0.80 -2.74
N ALA A 176 -16.67 -0.27 -2.50
CA ALA A 176 -15.24 -0.31 -2.76
C ALA A 176 -15.00 -0.47 -4.26
N TYR A 177 -14.08 0.29 -4.82
CA TYR A 177 -13.62 0.08 -6.19
C TYR A 177 -12.11 0.29 -6.30
N ARG A 178 -11.52 -0.22 -7.38
CA ARG A 178 -10.13 0.05 -7.75
C ARG A 178 -10.14 1.16 -8.80
N ASP A 179 -9.54 2.28 -8.44
CA ASP A 179 -9.47 3.50 -9.27
C ASP A 179 -8.25 3.37 -10.19
N ASP A 180 -8.48 2.83 -11.38
CA ASP A 180 -7.42 2.39 -12.30
C ASP A 180 -6.81 3.59 -13.05
N ASN A 181 -7.58 4.65 -13.26
CA ASN A 181 -7.12 5.88 -13.90
C ASN A 181 -6.75 7.00 -12.91
N GLU A 182 -6.85 6.72 -11.61
CA GLU A 182 -6.52 7.62 -10.49
C GLU A 182 -7.27 8.97 -10.56
N ASN A 183 -8.49 8.99 -11.11
CA ASN A 183 -9.30 10.20 -11.25
C ASN A 183 -10.24 10.46 -10.05
N GLY A 184 -10.31 9.52 -9.10
CA GLY A 184 -11.16 9.59 -7.92
C GLY A 184 -12.64 9.35 -8.19
N VAL A 185 -13.03 8.85 -9.36
CA VAL A 185 -14.41 8.59 -9.77
C VAL A 185 -14.51 7.16 -10.30
N TYR A 186 -15.57 6.45 -9.90
CA TYR A 186 -15.80 5.11 -10.41
C TYR A 186 -16.31 5.13 -11.86
N ASP A 187 -15.55 4.51 -12.76
CA ASP A 187 -15.79 4.46 -14.19
C ASP A 187 -16.22 3.06 -14.66
N ALA A 188 -17.50 2.72 -14.47
CA ALA A 188 -18.06 1.43 -14.86
C ALA A 188 -17.85 1.07 -16.35
N LEU A 189 -17.85 2.08 -17.24
CA LEU A 189 -17.64 1.88 -18.68
C LEU A 189 -16.18 1.59 -19.04
N LEU A 190 -15.23 1.97 -18.18
CA LEU A 190 -13.81 1.64 -18.31
C LEU A 190 -13.47 0.28 -17.68
N GLY A 191 -14.45 -0.36 -17.03
CA GLY A 191 -14.30 -1.71 -16.49
C GLY A 191 -13.58 -1.76 -15.15
N GLU A 192 -13.60 -0.68 -14.38
CA GLU A 192 -13.00 -0.64 -13.05
C GLU A 192 -13.60 -1.70 -12.13
N PHE A 193 -12.73 -2.32 -11.33
CA PHE A 193 -13.14 -3.37 -10.40
C PHE A 193 -13.97 -2.77 -9.25
N VAL A 194 -15.12 -3.37 -8.94
CA VAL A 194 -16.01 -2.91 -7.87
C VAL A 194 -16.48 -4.08 -6.99
N ILE A 195 -16.63 -3.81 -5.70
CA ILE A 195 -17.26 -4.69 -4.73
C ILE A 195 -18.53 -4.00 -4.25
N SER A 196 -19.65 -4.36 -4.87
CA SER A 196 -20.94 -3.75 -4.52
C SER A 196 -21.58 -4.39 -3.31
N ARG A 197 -22.06 -3.55 -2.39
CA ARG A 197 -22.87 -3.94 -1.23
C ARG A 197 -24.35 -3.61 -1.42
N GLY A 198 -24.74 -3.04 -2.56
CA GLY A 198 -26.13 -2.75 -2.93
C GLY A 198 -26.75 -1.56 -2.21
N GLY A 199 -25.93 -0.65 -1.66
CA GLY A 199 -26.40 0.61 -1.09
C GLY A 199 -26.84 1.60 -2.18
N THR A 200 -27.73 2.52 -1.82
CA THR A 200 -28.26 3.57 -2.71
C THR A 200 -28.30 4.95 -2.07
N ASP A 201 -27.82 5.07 -0.83
CA ASP A 201 -27.86 6.31 -0.07
C ASP A 201 -26.76 7.27 -0.53
N ALA A 202 -27.06 8.56 -0.44
CA ALA A 202 -26.14 9.61 -0.82
C ALA A 202 -24.88 9.61 0.08
N CYS A 203 -23.71 9.60 -0.55
CA CYS A 203 -22.43 9.78 0.10
C CYS A 203 -21.36 10.19 -0.91
N LEU A 204 -20.29 10.79 -0.40
CA LEU A 204 -19.19 11.26 -1.23
C LEU A 204 -18.43 10.05 -1.80
N GLY A 205 -18.18 10.07 -3.12
CA GLY A 205 -17.33 9.07 -3.76
C GLY A 205 -15.84 9.44 -3.74
N SER A 206 -15.53 10.74 -3.77
CA SER A 206 -14.16 11.21 -3.93
C SER A 206 -13.77 12.24 -2.86
N GLY A 207 -12.52 12.18 -2.40
CA GLY A 207 -11.93 13.08 -1.40
C GLY A 207 -11.32 12.41 -0.16
N GLY A 208 -11.40 11.09 -0.03
CA GLY A 208 -10.80 10.32 1.06
C GLY A 208 -9.46 9.65 0.71
N GLN A 209 -8.80 9.05 1.70
CA GLN A 209 -7.54 8.29 1.55
C GLN A 209 -7.71 6.96 0.76
N PHE A 210 -8.96 6.58 0.41
CA PHE A 210 -9.31 5.33 -0.24
C PHE A 210 -10.49 5.54 -1.23
N PRO A 211 -10.54 4.84 -2.39
CA PRO A 211 -11.58 5.05 -3.40
C PRO A 211 -12.97 4.61 -2.93
N SER A 212 -14.02 5.39 -3.20
CA SER A 212 -15.42 5.05 -2.89
C SER A 212 -16.38 5.37 -4.02
N VAL A 213 -17.32 4.49 -4.34
CA VAL A 213 -18.37 4.85 -5.29
C VAL A 213 -19.32 5.85 -4.62
N ALA A 214 -19.61 6.97 -5.29
CA ALA A 214 -20.57 7.96 -4.78
C ALA A 214 -22.00 7.41 -4.79
N ASN A 215 -22.82 7.82 -3.84
CA ASN A 215 -24.24 7.47 -3.76
C ASN A 215 -24.55 5.96 -3.70
N THR A 216 -23.65 5.16 -3.12
CA THR A 216 -23.83 3.71 -2.91
C THR A 216 -23.75 3.32 -1.44
N CYS A 217 -23.97 4.25 -0.53
CA CYS A 217 -23.97 3.98 0.90
C CYS A 217 -25.26 3.25 1.33
N ASP A 218 -25.23 2.59 2.49
CA ASP A 218 -26.35 1.78 2.99
C ASP A 218 -26.77 2.11 4.44
N GLY A 219 -26.17 3.13 5.03
CA GLY A 219 -26.42 3.57 6.41
C GLY A 219 -26.02 2.57 7.50
N LYS A 220 -25.31 1.48 7.16
CA LYS A 220 -24.90 0.42 8.10
C LYS A 220 -23.44 0.58 8.52
N LEU A 221 -23.13 0.06 9.70
CA LEU A 221 -21.74 0.04 10.19
C LEU A 221 -20.84 -0.89 9.35
N SER A 222 -21.36 -2.03 8.90
CA SER A 222 -20.57 -3.01 8.13
C SER A 222 -20.21 -2.45 6.76
N THR A 223 -18.96 -2.65 6.33
CA THR A 223 -18.48 -2.22 5.01
C THR A 223 -17.34 -3.10 4.52
N THR A 224 -16.91 -2.83 3.30
CA THR A 224 -15.67 -3.35 2.74
C THR A 224 -14.55 -2.35 3.05
N VAL A 225 -13.75 -2.68 4.06
CA VAL A 225 -12.57 -1.94 4.48
C VAL A 225 -11.48 -2.09 3.42
N ARG A 226 -10.90 -0.98 2.95
CA ARG A 226 -9.99 -0.98 1.81
C ARG A 226 -8.89 0.06 1.83
N GLN A 227 -7.83 -0.20 1.08
CA GLN A 227 -6.79 0.75 0.73
C GLN A 227 -6.26 0.46 -0.67
N GLN A 228 -5.86 1.50 -1.39
CA GLN A 228 -5.23 1.38 -2.71
C GLN A 228 -3.80 1.91 -2.66
N ALA A 229 -2.91 1.28 -3.41
CA ALA A 229 -1.55 1.74 -3.62
C ALA A 229 -1.19 1.60 -5.11
N ILE A 230 -0.28 2.45 -5.59
CA ILE A 230 0.17 2.45 -6.98
C ILE A 230 1.60 1.92 -7.05
N ILE A 231 1.86 1.00 -7.97
CA ILE A 231 3.19 0.50 -8.33
C ILE A 231 3.56 1.09 -9.70
N LEU A 232 4.78 1.59 -9.84
CA LEU A 232 5.26 2.20 -11.08
C LEU A 232 6.05 1.17 -11.89
N PHE A 233 5.54 0.80 -13.06
CA PHE A 233 6.22 -0.05 -14.04
C PHE A 233 7.24 0.81 -14.79
N SER A 234 8.40 0.97 -14.17
CA SER A 234 9.51 1.69 -14.77
C SER A 234 10.17 0.85 -15.86
N SER A 235 10.72 1.53 -16.87
CA SER A 235 11.36 0.92 -18.02
C SER A 235 12.77 0.46 -17.70
N THR A 236 13.14 -0.69 -18.27
CA THR A 236 14.53 -1.14 -18.35
C THR A 236 15.42 -0.16 -19.13
N LYS A 237 14.85 0.59 -20.09
CA LYS A 237 15.59 1.53 -20.92
C LYS A 237 15.50 2.95 -20.36
N PRO A 238 16.62 3.66 -20.24
CA PRO A 238 16.62 5.04 -19.81
C PRO A 238 16.29 6.01 -20.95
N ARG A 239 15.67 7.13 -20.58
CA ARG A 239 15.58 8.34 -21.38
C ARG A 239 16.28 9.48 -20.64
N LEU A 240 17.36 9.98 -21.23
CA LEU A 240 18.08 11.15 -20.71
C LEU A 240 17.48 12.40 -21.33
N GLN A 241 17.03 13.32 -20.49
CA GLN A 241 16.61 14.66 -20.91
C GLN A 241 17.65 15.65 -20.40
N LEU A 242 18.50 16.13 -21.31
CA LEU A 242 19.54 17.10 -20.98
C LEU A 242 18.91 18.42 -20.49
N VAL A 243 19.43 18.93 -19.36
CA VAL A 243 19.08 20.25 -18.80
C VAL A 243 20.15 21.26 -19.18
N SER A 244 21.42 20.93 -18.93
CA SER A 244 22.56 21.77 -19.34
C SER A 244 23.79 20.92 -19.65
N LYS A 245 24.65 21.43 -20.53
CA LYS A 245 25.99 20.91 -20.78
C LYS A 245 26.98 22.07 -20.88
N SER A 246 28.16 21.89 -20.30
CA SER A 246 29.24 22.86 -20.26
C SER A 246 30.56 22.15 -19.95
N SER A 247 31.68 22.84 -20.09
CA SER A 247 33.01 22.32 -19.71
C SER A 247 33.16 21.98 -18.22
N THR A 248 32.30 22.51 -17.35
CA THR A 248 32.38 22.29 -15.90
C THR A 248 31.29 21.37 -15.37
N SER A 249 30.20 21.17 -16.11
CA SER A 249 29.10 20.32 -15.68
C SER A 249 28.17 19.86 -16.80
N VAL A 250 27.57 18.70 -16.58
CA VAL A 250 26.46 18.15 -17.37
C VAL A 250 25.33 17.81 -16.41
N SER A 251 24.12 18.32 -16.65
CA SER A 251 22.94 18.00 -15.84
C SER A 251 21.78 17.51 -16.69
N PHE A 252 21.01 16.56 -16.18
CA PHE A 252 19.92 15.91 -16.91
C PHE A 252 18.88 15.30 -15.96
N PHE A 253 17.67 15.13 -16.48
CA PHE A 253 16.67 14.24 -15.88
C PHE A 253 16.82 12.83 -16.45
N LEU A 254 16.82 11.84 -15.57
CA LEU A 254 16.78 10.43 -15.91
C LEU A 254 15.37 9.89 -15.69
N ARG A 255 14.80 9.39 -16.79
CA ARG A 255 13.42 8.94 -16.91
C ARG A 255 13.33 7.52 -17.44
N SER A 256 12.20 6.87 -17.21
CA SER A 256 11.80 5.69 -17.96
C SER A 256 11.56 6.04 -19.44
N PHE A 257 11.92 5.13 -20.34
CA PHE A 257 11.69 5.32 -21.78
C PHE A 257 10.20 5.27 -22.16
N ASP A 258 9.47 4.27 -21.68
CA ASP A 258 8.08 4.00 -22.08
C ASP A 258 7.08 5.02 -21.50
N ASN A 259 7.35 5.54 -20.30
CA ASN A 259 6.66 6.72 -19.77
C ASN A 259 7.68 7.70 -19.18
N SER A 260 7.77 8.88 -19.80
CA SER A 260 8.70 9.93 -19.36
C SER A 260 8.39 10.51 -17.99
N LEU A 261 7.18 10.41 -17.47
CA LEU A 261 6.83 10.88 -16.13
C LEU A 261 7.39 9.98 -15.03
N LEU A 262 7.74 8.74 -15.35
CA LEU A 262 8.23 7.78 -14.36
C LEU A 262 9.77 7.87 -14.20
N PRO A 263 10.29 7.66 -12.98
CA PRO A 263 11.72 7.49 -12.77
C PRO A 263 12.20 6.21 -13.47
N MET A 264 13.51 6.02 -13.54
CA MET A 264 14.06 4.67 -13.78
C MET A 264 13.75 3.74 -12.60
N PRO A 265 13.85 2.40 -12.76
CA PRO A 265 13.67 1.47 -11.66
C PRO A 265 14.59 1.76 -10.47
N ALA A 266 14.07 1.59 -9.25
CA ALA A 266 14.86 1.75 -8.04
C ALA A 266 16.07 0.79 -8.07
N GLY A 267 17.24 1.29 -7.69
CA GLY A 267 18.48 0.51 -7.80
C GLY A 267 19.21 0.65 -9.13
N THR A 268 18.64 1.33 -10.13
CA THR A 268 19.37 1.69 -11.37
C THR A 268 20.63 2.49 -11.01
N THR A 269 21.79 2.06 -11.50
CA THR A 269 23.06 2.77 -11.26
C THR A 269 23.41 3.69 -12.41
N VAL A 270 24.00 4.84 -12.09
CA VAL A 270 24.44 5.83 -13.07
C VAL A 270 25.91 6.11 -12.83
N THR A 271 26.72 5.99 -13.88
CA THR A 271 28.14 6.31 -13.86
C THR A 271 28.49 7.22 -15.03
N ALA A 272 29.59 7.95 -14.90
CA ALA A 272 30.07 8.84 -15.95
C ALA A 272 31.58 8.69 -16.13
N SER A 273 32.04 8.80 -17.37
CA SER A 273 33.45 8.93 -17.71
C SER A 273 33.64 10.08 -18.70
N ALA A 274 34.77 10.76 -18.58
CA ALA A 274 35.15 11.84 -19.48
C ALA A 274 36.01 11.29 -20.63
N ILE A 275 35.87 11.89 -21.81
CA ILE A 275 36.72 11.65 -22.98
C ILE A 275 37.44 12.96 -23.28
N ASP A 276 38.76 12.97 -23.13
CA ASP A 276 39.60 14.05 -23.64
C ASP A 276 39.84 13.83 -25.14
N SER A 277 39.17 14.64 -25.96
CA SER A 277 39.30 14.59 -27.42
C SER A 277 40.12 15.76 -27.97
N THR A 278 40.53 16.69 -27.10
CA THR A 278 41.21 17.94 -27.48
C THR A 278 42.63 18.01 -26.93
N LEU A 279 43.44 17.02 -27.28
CA LEU A 279 44.82 16.82 -26.79
C LEU A 279 45.79 17.99 -27.04
N SER A 280 45.43 18.97 -27.88
CA SER A 280 46.23 20.15 -28.19
C SER A 280 46.05 21.31 -27.20
N ASN A 281 45.09 21.24 -26.28
CA ASN A 281 44.77 22.35 -25.36
C ASN A 281 45.51 22.28 -24.00
N ASN A 282 46.36 21.27 -23.79
CA ASN A 282 47.07 20.99 -22.52
C ASN A 282 46.16 20.87 -21.27
N LEU A 283 44.87 20.58 -21.47
CA LEU A 283 43.95 20.21 -20.41
C LEU A 283 43.80 18.68 -20.36
N THR A 284 43.16 18.17 -19.31
CA THR A 284 42.82 16.75 -19.20
C THR A 284 41.41 16.66 -18.67
N CYS A 285 40.48 16.29 -19.54
CA CYS A 285 39.06 16.20 -19.20
C CYS A 285 38.83 15.01 -18.26
N SER A 286 38.24 15.28 -17.10
CA SER A 286 37.98 14.28 -16.06
C SER A 286 36.65 14.54 -15.33
N VAL A 287 36.07 13.48 -14.78
CA VAL A 287 34.88 13.58 -13.91
C VAL A 287 35.33 13.92 -12.50
N LEU A 288 34.86 15.06 -12.00
CA LEU A 288 35.13 15.55 -10.64
C LEU A 288 34.06 15.11 -9.65
N LEU A 289 32.80 15.12 -10.08
CA LEU A 289 31.66 14.72 -9.27
C LEU A 289 30.79 13.74 -10.05
N SER A 290 30.65 12.53 -9.51
CA SER A 290 29.79 11.48 -10.06
C SER A 290 28.31 11.83 -9.91
N PRO A 291 27.44 11.34 -10.82
CA PRO A 291 26.01 11.53 -10.71
C PRO A 291 25.43 10.80 -9.47
N ALA A 292 24.26 11.24 -9.03
CA ALA A 292 23.55 10.60 -7.92
C ALA A 292 23.20 9.15 -8.28
N SER A 293 23.54 8.20 -7.43
CA SER A 293 23.32 6.78 -7.69
C SER A 293 23.25 5.99 -6.37
N PRO A 294 22.40 4.94 -6.27
CA PRO A 294 21.43 4.51 -7.28
C PRO A 294 20.19 5.40 -7.34
N VAL A 295 19.38 5.22 -8.39
CA VAL A 295 18.02 5.80 -8.47
C VAL A 295 17.21 5.35 -7.24
N PRO A 296 16.64 6.28 -6.46
CA PRO A 296 15.91 5.96 -5.25
C PRO A 296 14.58 5.23 -5.52
N ASN A 297 14.01 4.67 -4.46
CA ASN A 297 12.62 4.22 -4.44
C ASN A 297 11.70 5.44 -4.36
N VAL A 298 11.09 5.83 -5.48
CA VAL A 298 10.27 7.04 -5.60
C VAL A 298 8.81 6.65 -5.46
N SER A 299 8.17 7.11 -4.38
CA SER A 299 6.74 6.91 -4.17
C SER A 299 5.89 7.75 -5.13
N PRO A 300 4.75 7.23 -5.62
CA PRO A 300 3.79 7.96 -6.42
C PRO A 300 3.15 9.11 -5.62
N THR A 301 2.74 10.16 -6.33
CA THR A 301 1.91 11.24 -5.76
C THR A 301 0.43 11.03 -6.07
N ASN A 302 -0.46 11.74 -5.38
CA ASN A 302 -1.90 11.75 -5.66
C ASN A 302 -2.28 12.35 -7.03
N ASN A 303 -1.33 12.95 -7.75
CA ASN A 303 -1.54 13.39 -9.13
C ASN A 303 -0.81 12.41 -10.07
N PRO A 304 -1.54 11.65 -10.92
CA PRO A 304 -0.93 10.70 -11.85
C PRO A 304 -0.07 11.38 -12.93
N LEU A 305 -0.25 12.68 -13.16
CA LEU A 305 0.51 13.48 -14.13
C LEU A 305 1.78 14.11 -13.56
N SER A 306 2.11 13.85 -12.28
CA SER A 306 3.33 14.38 -11.68
C SER A 306 4.57 13.82 -12.36
N ASP A 307 5.54 14.71 -12.57
CA ASP A 307 6.86 14.33 -13.06
C ASP A 307 7.70 13.74 -11.90
N LEU A 308 7.93 12.44 -11.94
CA LEU A 308 8.68 11.69 -10.93
C LEU A 308 10.12 11.38 -11.38
N ALA A 309 10.60 12.04 -12.44
CA ALA A 309 11.96 11.87 -12.93
C ALA A 309 13.01 12.20 -11.87
N THR A 310 14.16 11.53 -11.97
CA THR A 310 15.28 11.81 -11.06
C THR A 310 16.26 12.77 -11.70
N PHE A 311 16.71 13.76 -10.94
CA PHE A 311 17.70 14.73 -11.42
C PHE A 311 19.11 14.24 -11.14
N HIS A 312 20.00 14.40 -12.12
CA HIS A 312 21.40 14.01 -12.06
C HIS A 312 22.30 15.14 -12.55
N SER A 313 23.45 15.29 -11.91
CA SER A 313 24.48 16.24 -12.31
C SER A 313 25.85 15.60 -12.22
N ILE A 314 26.68 15.87 -13.22
CA ILE A 314 28.06 15.41 -13.33
C ILE A 314 28.94 16.66 -13.29
N GLY A 315 29.88 16.71 -12.35
CA GLY A 315 30.90 17.76 -12.29
C GLY A 315 32.11 17.35 -13.13
N LEU A 316 32.66 18.29 -13.88
CA LEU A 316 33.77 18.08 -14.80
C LEU A 316 34.94 19.01 -14.46
N ALA A 317 36.17 18.55 -14.70
CA ALA A 317 37.39 19.32 -14.53
C ALA A 317 38.28 19.18 -15.76
N GLY A 318 38.88 20.30 -16.19
CA GLY A 318 39.84 20.31 -17.29
C GLY A 318 39.24 19.96 -18.66
N CYS A 319 37.94 20.13 -18.87
CA CYS A 319 37.30 19.85 -20.16
C CYS A 319 37.20 21.10 -21.04
N GLY A 320 37.45 20.96 -22.33
CA GLY A 320 37.31 21.97 -23.36
C GLY A 320 36.13 21.70 -24.30
N ALA A 321 35.88 22.64 -25.22
CA ALA A 321 34.90 22.44 -26.29
C ALA A 321 35.37 21.31 -27.21
N GLY A 322 34.52 20.33 -27.48
CA GLY A 322 34.86 19.15 -28.28
C GLY A 322 35.30 17.92 -27.46
N ASP A 323 35.51 18.06 -26.15
CA ASP A 323 35.64 16.92 -25.25
C ASP A 323 34.28 16.22 -25.04
N GLY A 324 34.31 15.01 -24.50
CA GLY A 324 33.13 14.17 -24.36
C GLY A 324 32.85 13.72 -22.93
N VAL A 325 31.60 13.35 -22.67
CA VAL A 325 31.18 12.62 -21.47
C VAL A 325 30.36 11.42 -21.90
N ILE A 326 30.75 10.23 -21.45
CA ILE A 326 29.95 9.01 -21.56
C ILE A 326 29.20 8.85 -20.25
N ILE A 327 27.88 8.70 -20.35
CA ILE A 327 27.00 8.34 -19.24
C ILE A 327 26.60 6.89 -19.45
N GLU A 328 26.92 6.02 -18.48
CA GLU A 328 26.45 4.63 -18.46
C GLU A 328 25.38 4.47 -17.39
N VAL A 329 24.21 3.98 -17.80
CA VAL A 329 23.08 3.65 -16.94
C VAL A 329 22.89 2.13 -16.94
N THR A 330 22.89 1.51 -15.77
CA THR A 330 22.67 0.06 -15.62
C THR A 330 21.38 -0.19 -14.84
N SER A 331 20.37 -0.80 -15.47
CA SER A 331 19.12 -1.18 -14.81
C SER A 331 19.33 -2.32 -13.79
N PRO A 332 18.39 -2.57 -12.86
CA PRO A 332 18.47 -3.70 -11.92
C PRO A 332 18.62 -5.07 -12.58
N SER A 333 18.07 -5.27 -13.78
CA SER A 333 18.26 -6.48 -14.59
C SER A 333 19.67 -6.63 -15.17
N GLY A 334 20.53 -5.62 -14.99
CA GLY A 334 21.89 -5.57 -15.52
C GLY A 334 21.99 -5.03 -16.95
N LEU A 335 20.90 -4.52 -17.56
CA LEU A 335 20.98 -3.94 -18.89
C LEU A 335 21.74 -2.61 -18.82
N LYS A 336 22.84 -2.54 -19.57
CA LYS A 336 23.65 -1.32 -19.72
C LYS A 336 23.20 -0.52 -20.93
N SER A 337 22.99 0.77 -20.73
CA SER A 337 22.72 1.76 -21.77
C SER A 337 23.72 2.89 -21.66
N THR A 338 24.33 3.29 -22.78
CA THR A 338 25.32 4.37 -22.81
C THR A 338 24.82 5.55 -23.65
N ALA A 339 25.10 6.76 -23.18
CA ALA A 339 24.88 8.00 -23.91
C ALA A 339 26.20 8.77 -23.97
N SER A 340 26.59 9.21 -25.17
CA SER A 340 27.78 10.03 -25.37
C SER A 340 27.37 11.46 -25.67
N LEU A 341 27.93 12.41 -24.94
CA LEU A 341 27.67 13.84 -25.08
C LEU A 341 28.97 14.55 -25.43
N ILE A 342 28.93 15.44 -26.43
CA ILE A 342 30.05 16.34 -26.75
C ILE A 342 29.79 17.69 -26.06
N LEU A 343 30.80 18.21 -25.36
CA LEU A 343 30.78 19.45 -24.60
C LEU A 343 30.90 20.67 -25.51
#